data_AF-A0A967IDX8-F1
#
_entry.id   AF-A0A967IDX8-F1
#
_cell.length_a   1.000
_cell.length_b   1.000
_cell.length_c   1.000
_cell.angle_alpha   90.00
_cell.angle_beta   90.00
_cell.angle_gamma   90.00
#
_symmetry.space_group_name_H-M   'P 1'
#
loop_
_entity.id
_entity.type
_entity.pdbx_description
1 polymer ?
#
loop_
_entity_poly.entity_id
_entity_poly.type
_entity_poly.pdbx_seq_one_letter_code
_entity_poly.pdbx_strand_id
1 'polypeptide(L)'
;DLMTEMVGEFPELQGIMGRYYATHDGEPAQVATALDEQYMPRFAGDMLPQGKTGQAVAIADKLDTLIGIFGIGQIPSGDKDPFALRRAALGALRIIIEQELDLDLLEMLQHAAEANSGLFDNKDVVDQVFDFMMSRLKAYYHDTGIAPDTFEAVLAQRPTQPLDFDARLKAVTAFRALPEAESLAAANKRIGNILKKSEETIPPQVDTSLLQEEAEKAL
;
A
#
# COMPACT_ATOMS: atom_id res chain seq x y z
N ASP A 1 3.30 7.71 -26.18
CA ASP A 1 1.82 7.73 -26.11
C ASP A 1 1.28 9.16 -26.19
N LEU A 2 1.49 10.02 -25.18
CA LEU A 2 1.06 11.43 -25.21
C LEU A 2 1.62 12.24 -26.40
N MET A 3 2.83 11.92 -26.86
CA MET A 3 3.47 12.58 -28.02
C MET A 3 2.76 12.32 -29.36
N THR A 4 1.75 11.44 -29.37
CA THR A 4 1.00 11.10 -30.59
C THR A 4 -0.15 12.08 -30.84
N GLU A 5 -0.41 13.00 -29.90
CA GLU A 5 -1.52 13.97 -29.87
C GLU A 5 -2.94 13.37 -29.86
N MET A 6 -3.08 12.09 -30.25
CA MET A 6 -4.34 11.32 -30.26
C MET A 6 -5.00 11.22 -28.89
N VAL A 7 -4.20 11.16 -27.82
CA VAL A 7 -4.72 11.08 -26.43
C VAL A 7 -5.41 12.39 -26.00
N GLY A 8 -5.04 13.52 -26.60
CA GLY A 8 -5.69 14.81 -26.33
C GLY A 8 -7.12 14.85 -26.88
N GLU A 9 -7.34 14.27 -28.06
CA GLU A 9 -8.67 14.16 -28.67
C GLU A 9 -9.49 12.99 -28.10
N PHE A 10 -8.83 11.87 -27.76
CA PHE A 10 -9.45 10.65 -27.26
C PHE A 10 -8.71 10.13 -26.01
N PRO A 11 -9.10 10.58 -24.80
CA PRO A 11 -8.46 10.15 -23.55
C PRO A 11 -8.50 8.64 -23.31
N GLU A 12 -9.50 7.96 -23.86
CA GLU A 12 -9.69 6.50 -23.81
C GLU A 12 -8.60 5.71 -24.57
N LEU A 13 -7.85 6.36 -25.45
CA LEU A 13 -6.74 5.75 -26.19
C LEU A 13 -5.40 5.76 -25.44
N GLN A 14 -5.38 6.31 -24.21
CA GLN A 14 -4.17 6.35 -23.40
C GLN A 14 -3.62 4.93 -23.15
N GLY A 15 -2.32 4.76 -23.41
CA GLY A 15 -1.60 3.49 -23.39
C GLY A 15 -1.77 2.63 -24.65
N ILE A 16 -2.97 2.63 -25.23
CA ILE A 16 -3.33 1.79 -26.37
C ILE A 16 -2.52 2.18 -27.61
N MET A 17 -2.45 3.48 -27.91
CA MET A 17 -1.73 3.97 -29.10
C MET A 17 -0.23 3.73 -28.98
N GLY A 18 0.35 3.98 -27.81
CA GLY A 18 1.74 3.67 -27.50
C GLY A 18 2.11 2.22 -27.81
N ARG A 19 1.25 1.25 -27.41
CA ARG A 19 1.46 -0.16 -27.76
C ARG A 19 1.42 -0.42 -29.26
N TYR A 20 0.44 0.15 -29.97
CA TYR A 20 0.33 -0.05 -31.42
C TYR A 20 1.54 0.49 -32.17
N TYR A 21 2.01 1.68 -31.83
CA TYR A 21 3.21 2.26 -32.44
C TYR A 21 4.46 1.44 -32.13
N ALA A 22 4.70 1.09 -30.87
CA ALA A 22 5.85 0.26 -30.50
C ALA A 22 5.83 -1.11 -31.21
N THR A 23 4.64 -1.72 -31.35
CA THR A 23 4.49 -2.98 -32.09
C THR A 23 4.82 -2.80 -33.58
N HIS A 24 4.35 -1.71 -34.19
CA HIS A 24 4.62 -1.41 -35.59
C HIS A 24 6.11 -1.12 -35.85
N ASP A 25 6.78 -0.47 -34.89
CA ASP A 25 8.20 -0.13 -34.96
C ASP A 25 9.13 -1.33 -34.67
N GLY A 26 8.56 -2.49 -34.33
CA GLY A 26 9.31 -3.72 -34.09
C GLY A 26 9.93 -3.82 -32.70
N GLU A 27 9.45 -3.03 -31.74
CA GLU A 27 9.89 -3.12 -30.34
C GLU A 27 9.55 -4.49 -29.73
N PRO A 28 10.30 -4.93 -28.70
CA PRO A 28 9.99 -6.17 -28.00
C PRO A 28 8.55 -6.17 -27.46
N ALA A 29 7.84 -7.29 -27.62
CA ALA A 29 6.43 -7.41 -27.23
C ALA A 29 6.16 -7.02 -25.77
N GLN A 30 7.10 -7.31 -24.87
CA GLN A 30 7.03 -6.93 -23.45
C GLN A 30 7.06 -5.40 -23.26
N VAL A 31 7.86 -4.68 -24.05
CA VAL A 31 7.94 -3.21 -24.01
C VAL A 31 6.65 -2.61 -24.56
N ALA A 32 6.19 -3.09 -25.71
CA ALA A 32 4.92 -2.62 -26.30
C ALA A 32 3.74 -2.83 -25.34
N THR A 33 3.67 -3.99 -24.67
CA THR A 33 2.63 -4.28 -23.67
C THR A 33 2.74 -3.34 -22.45
N ALA A 34 3.95 -3.13 -21.93
CA ALA A 34 4.17 -2.25 -20.78
C ALA A 34 3.74 -0.79 -21.04
N LEU A 35 3.85 -0.30 -22.28
CA LEU A 35 3.39 1.04 -22.65
C LEU A 35 1.87 1.23 -22.48
N ASP A 36 1.09 0.16 -22.62
CA ASP A 36 -0.35 0.14 -22.35
C ASP A 36 -0.65 -0.04 -20.85
N GLU A 37 0.05 -0.99 -20.23
CA GLU A 37 -0.16 -1.38 -18.85
C GLU A 37 0.28 -0.32 -17.83
N GLN A 38 1.27 0.53 -18.12
CA GLN A 38 1.75 1.55 -17.17
C GLN A 38 0.64 2.47 -16.63
N TYR A 39 -0.39 2.72 -17.45
CA TYR A 39 -1.52 3.57 -17.08
C TYR A 39 -2.60 2.83 -16.27
N MET A 40 -2.49 1.52 -16.11
CA MET A 40 -3.44 0.73 -15.33
C MET A 40 -3.13 0.78 -13.81
N PRO A 41 -4.15 0.63 -12.94
CA PRO A 41 -5.57 0.76 -13.25
C PRO A 41 -5.94 2.23 -13.54
N ARG A 42 -6.75 2.46 -14.57
CA ARG A 42 -7.16 3.81 -15.03
C ARG A 42 -8.32 4.38 -14.22
N PHE A 43 -9.16 3.49 -13.70
CA PHE A 43 -10.32 3.83 -12.87
C PHE A 43 -10.56 2.76 -11.78
N ALA A 44 -11.49 3.05 -10.86
CA ALA A 44 -11.81 2.12 -9.78
C ALA A 44 -12.42 0.82 -10.33
N GLY A 45 -11.86 -0.33 -9.95
CA GLY A 45 -12.29 -1.64 -10.48
C GLY A 45 -11.72 -2.00 -11.85
N ASP A 46 -10.85 -1.17 -12.44
CA ASP A 46 -10.15 -1.51 -13.68
C ASP A 46 -9.18 -2.70 -13.50
N MET A 47 -8.81 -3.30 -14.62
CA MET A 47 -7.79 -4.35 -14.70
C MET A 47 -6.44 -3.83 -14.22
N LEU A 48 -5.62 -4.75 -13.72
CA LEU A 48 -4.26 -4.48 -13.30
C LEU A 48 -3.25 -4.92 -14.38
N PRO A 49 -2.07 -4.29 -14.45
CA PRO A 49 -0.96 -4.79 -15.26
C PRO A 49 -0.68 -6.27 -15.00
N GLN A 50 -0.58 -7.07 -16.06
CA GLN A 50 -0.30 -8.50 -15.97
C GLN A 50 1.20 -8.77 -16.16
N GLY A 51 1.87 -8.00 -17.04
CA GLY A 51 3.29 -8.12 -17.28
C GLY A 51 4.13 -7.53 -16.14
N LYS A 52 5.22 -8.21 -15.74
CA LYS A 52 6.13 -7.71 -14.70
C LYS A 52 6.71 -6.33 -15.02
N THR A 53 6.99 -6.05 -16.30
CA THR A 53 7.45 -4.73 -16.74
C THR A 53 6.36 -3.67 -16.61
N GLY A 54 5.13 -3.99 -17.01
CA GLY A 54 3.99 -3.09 -16.83
C GLY A 54 3.70 -2.80 -15.36
N GLN A 55 3.75 -3.83 -14.50
CA GLN A 55 3.63 -3.70 -13.04
C GLN A 55 4.69 -2.77 -12.48
N ALA A 56 5.97 -2.98 -12.82
CA ALA A 56 7.07 -2.17 -12.34
C ALA A 56 6.93 -0.70 -12.75
N VAL A 57 6.68 -0.43 -14.03
CA VAL A 57 6.53 0.94 -14.54
C VAL A 57 5.29 1.61 -13.97
N ALA A 58 4.16 0.90 -13.88
CA ALA A 58 2.91 1.43 -13.34
C ALA A 58 3.03 1.82 -11.86
N ILE A 59 3.76 1.04 -11.05
CA ILE A 59 4.02 1.35 -9.65
C ILE A 59 4.97 2.55 -9.57
N ALA A 60 6.10 2.50 -10.27
CA ALA A 60 7.10 3.57 -10.23
C ALA A 60 6.52 4.93 -10.60
N ASP A 61 5.78 5.03 -11.70
CA ASP A 61 5.13 6.27 -12.17
C ASP A 61 4.15 6.85 -11.12
N LYS A 62 3.37 5.99 -10.46
CA LYS A 62 2.41 6.42 -9.42
C LYS A 62 3.12 6.89 -8.16
N LEU A 63 4.16 6.20 -7.72
CA LEU A 63 4.93 6.59 -6.53
C LEU A 63 5.72 7.88 -6.77
N ASP A 64 6.33 8.02 -7.95
CA ASP A 64 7.02 9.24 -8.36
C ASP A 64 6.06 10.45 -8.38
N THR A 65 4.90 10.29 -9.01
CA THR A 65 3.85 11.32 -9.02
C THR A 65 3.41 11.70 -7.61
N LEU A 66 3.16 10.71 -6.74
CA LEU A 66 2.75 10.96 -5.36
C LEU A 66 3.81 11.75 -4.59
N ILE A 67 5.07 11.33 -4.65
CA ILE A 67 6.19 11.97 -3.97
C ILE A 67 6.42 13.39 -4.51
N GLY A 68 6.49 13.57 -5.83
CA GLY A 68 6.72 14.86 -6.45
C GLY A 68 5.64 15.88 -6.08
N ILE A 69 4.36 15.49 -6.19
CA ILE A 69 3.22 16.37 -5.93
C ILE A 69 3.07 16.70 -4.43
N PHE A 70 3.26 15.73 -3.53
CA PHE A 70 3.30 16.00 -2.09
C PHE A 70 4.52 16.85 -1.71
N GLY A 71 5.67 16.60 -2.33
CA GLY A 71 6.91 17.32 -2.09
C GLY A 71 6.78 18.82 -2.35
N ILE A 72 6.07 19.21 -3.41
CA ILE A 72 5.78 20.63 -3.73
C ILE A 72 4.54 21.19 -3.01
N GLY A 73 3.93 20.43 -2.08
CA GLY A 73 2.79 20.88 -1.28
C GLY A 73 1.44 20.91 -2.00
N GLN A 74 1.30 20.24 -3.14
CA GLN A 74 0.06 20.18 -3.93
C GLN A 74 -0.85 19.02 -3.49
N ILE A 75 -1.09 18.92 -2.19
CA ILE A 75 -1.83 17.83 -1.57
C ILE A 75 -3.33 17.96 -1.89
N PRO A 76 -4.05 16.86 -2.22
CA PRO A 76 -5.49 16.90 -2.47
C PRO A 76 -6.26 17.45 -1.27
N SER A 77 -7.23 18.33 -1.51
CA SER A 77 -8.04 18.98 -0.46
C SER A 77 -9.53 18.85 -0.73
N GLY A 78 -10.30 18.52 0.31
CA GLY A 78 -11.74 18.24 0.19
C GLY A 78 -12.00 17.21 -0.92
N ASP A 79 -12.95 17.47 -1.79
CA ASP A 79 -13.26 16.58 -2.92
C ASP A 79 -12.33 16.75 -4.13
N LYS A 80 -11.48 17.79 -4.15
CA LYS A 80 -10.61 18.06 -5.28
C LYS A 80 -9.37 17.18 -5.26
N ASP A 81 -9.11 16.52 -6.39
CA ASP A 81 -7.89 15.75 -6.65
C ASP A 81 -7.43 16.00 -8.09
N PRO A 82 -6.84 17.17 -8.37
CA PRO A 82 -6.50 17.59 -9.74
C PRO A 82 -5.44 16.70 -10.40
N PHE A 83 -4.61 16.03 -9.61
CA PHE A 83 -3.53 15.15 -10.07
C PHE A 83 -3.87 13.66 -9.92
N ALA A 84 -5.13 13.33 -9.58
CA ALA A 84 -5.61 11.96 -9.39
C ALA A 84 -4.80 11.12 -8.38
N LEU A 85 -4.24 11.74 -7.33
CA LEU A 85 -3.37 11.10 -6.34
C LEU A 85 -4.10 10.00 -5.56
N ARG A 86 -5.41 10.16 -5.29
CA ARG A 86 -6.20 9.11 -4.61
C ARG A 86 -6.27 7.84 -5.44
N ARG A 87 -6.42 8.00 -6.77
CA ARG A 87 -6.44 6.88 -7.71
C ARG A 87 -5.05 6.28 -7.88
N ALA A 88 -4.00 7.11 -7.98
CA ALA A 88 -2.63 6.63 -8.06
C ALA A 88 -2.23 5.81 -6.83
N ALA A 89 -2.52 6.32 -5.62
CA ALA A 89 -2.24 5.65 -4.36
C ALA A 89 -2.92 4.28 -4.25
N LEU A 90 -4.24 4.23 -4.46
CA LEU A 90 -4.97 2.96 -4.40
C LEU A 90 -4.55 2.01 -5.53
N GLY A 91 -4.31 2.55 -6.73
CA GLY A 91 -3.86 1.78 -7.89
C GLY A 91 -2.54 1.06 -7.62
N ALA A 92 -1.53 1.75 -7.08
CA ALA A 92 -0.25 1.15 -6.73
C ALA A 92 -0.41 0.05 -5.67
N LEU A 93 -1.19 0.29 -4.61
CA LEU A 93 -1.45 -0.70 -3.57
C LEU A 93 -2.17 -1.95 -4.09
N ARG A 94 -3.18 -1.76 -4.96
CA ARG A 94 -3.89 -2.88 -5.61
C ARG A 94 -2.96 -3.71 -6.48
N ILE A 95 -2.06 -3.08 -7.24
CA ILE A 95 -1.06 -3.82 -8.03
C ILE A 95 -0.20 -4.67 -7.10
N ILE A 96 0.32 -4.10 -6.01
CA ILE A 96 1.19 -4.83 -5.07
C ILE A 96 0.44 -6.01 -4.43
N ILE A 97 -0.78 -5.79 -3.92
CA ILE A 97 -1.55 -6.78 -3.17
C ILE A 97 -2.13 -7.85 -4.10
N GLU A 98 -2.86 -7.47 -5.14
CA GLU A 98 -3.60 -8.41 -6.00
C GLU A 98 -2.68 -9.16 -6.98
N GLN A 99 -1.47 -8.65 -7.25
CA GLN A 99 -0.43 -9.38 -8.01
C GLN A 99 0.58 -10.10 -7.12
N GLU A 100 0.32 -10.14 -5.80
CA GLU A 100 1.12 -10.85 -4.80
C GLU A 100 2.61 -10.49 -4.86
N LEU A 101 2.90 -9.19 -4.91
CA LEU A 101 4.26 -8.67 -4.96
C LEU A 101 4.81 -8.47 -3.54
N ASP A 102 5.89 -9.18 -3.23
CA ASP A 102 6.66 -9.02 -1.99
C ASP A 102 7.56 -7.78 -2.08
N LEU A 103 6.98 -6.60 -1.81
CA LEU A 103 7.62 -5.30 -1.94
C LEU A 103 7.39 -4.46 -0.68
N ASP A 104 8.44 -3.76 -0.22
CA ASP A 104 8.34 -2.78 0.86
C ASP A 104 7.95 -1.41 0.32
N LEU A 105 6.78 -0.92 0.73
CA LEU A 105 6.27 0.38 0.26
C LEU A 105 7.12 1.55 0.75
N LEU A 106 7.65 1.47 1.97
CA LEU A 106 8.42 2.56 2.54
C LEU A 106 9.76 2.71 1.82
N GLU A 107 10.43 1.58 1.51
CA GLU A 107 11.65 1.56 0.70
C GLU A 107 11.40 2.13 -0.71
N MET A 108 10.32 1.73 -1.37
CA MET A 108 9.99 2.27 -2.70
C MET A 108 9.69 3.78 -2.67
N LEU A 109 9.00 4.27 -1.63
CA LEU A 109 8.74 5.70 -1.45
C LEU A 109 10.03 6.49 -1.17
N GLN A 110 10.97 5.90 -0.41
CA GLN A 110 12.30 6.50 -0.18
C GLN A 110 13.06 6.64 -1.50
N HIS A 111 13.09 5.60 -2.33
CA HIS A 111 13.74 5.68 -3.64
C HIS A 111 13.11 6.73 -4.56
N ALA A 112 11.78 6.85 -4.57
CA ALA A 112 11.11 7.92 -5.31
C ALA A 112 11.48 9.32 -4.76
N ALA A 113 11.60 9.49 -3.44
CA ALA A 113 12.05 10.75 -2.84
C ALA A 113 13.51 11.08 -3.18
N GLU A 114 14.39 10.09 -3.20
CA GLU A 114 15.79 10.24 -3.64
C GLU A 114 15.89 10.67 -5.11
N ALA A 115 15.09 10.06 -5.98
CA ALA A 115 15.02 10.43 -7.40
C ALA A 115 14.55 11.88 -7.62
N ASN A 116 13.77 12.41 -6.68
CA ASN A 116 13.29 13.79 -6.67
C ASN A 116 14.14 14.72 -5.79
N SER A 117 15.33 14.29 -5.37
CA SER A 117 16.19 15.07 -4.47
C SER A 117 16.55 16.44 -5.06
N GLY A 118 16.41 17.49 -4.23
CA GLY A 118 16.66 18.87 -4.63
C GLY A 118 15.51 19.56 -5.36
N LEU A 119 14.41 18.87 -5.66
CA LEU A 119 13.21 19.49 -6.26
C LEU A 119 12.29 20.15 -5.21
N PHE A 120 12.39 19.73 -3.94
CA PHE A 120 11.66 20.27 -2.80
C PHE A 120 12.42 20.06 -1.48
N ASP A 121 12.00 20.73 -0.40
CA ASP A 121 12.62 20.65 0.95
C ASP A 121 11.69 19.99 2.00
N ASN A 122 10.67 19.26 1.56
CA ASN A 122 9.76 18.53 2.44
C ASN A 122 10.39 17.21 2.92
N LYS A 123 10.95 17.20 4.14
CA LYS A 123 11.61 16.04 4.75
C LYS A 123 10.64 14.93 5.17
N ASP A 124 9.38 15.29 5.39
CA ASP A 124 8.34 14.37 5.87
C ASP A 124 7.53 13.77 4.71
N VAL A 125 7.91 14.04 3.45
CA VAL A 125 7.13 13.66 2.26
C VAL A 125 6.85 12.16 2.20
N VAL A 126 7.83 11.33 2.58
CA VAL A 126 7.70 9.87 2.55
C VAL A 126 6.62 9.41 3.53
N ASP A 127 6.68 9.89 4.78
CA ASP A 127 5.68 9.54 5.80
C ASP A 127 4.29 10.08 5.44
N GLN A 128 4.21 11.31 4.90
CA GLN A 128 2.95 11.91 4.46
C GLN A 128 2.30 11.08 3.33
N VAL A 129 3.09 10.64 2.35
CA VAL A 129 2.59 9.81 1.25
C VAL A 129 2.22 8.42 1.76
N PHE A 130 3.02 7.80 2.62
CA PHE A 130 2.70 6.52 3.24
C PHE A 130 1.36 6.57 3.98
N ASP A 131 1.18 7.53 4.89
CA ASP A 131 -0.05 7.68 5.67
C ASP A 131 -1.25 7.98 4.74
N PHE A 132 -1.04 8.79 3.70
CA PHE A 132 -2.06 9.04 2.67
C PHE A 132 -2.48 7.76 1.94
N MET A 133 -1.52 6.95 1.48
CA MET A 133 -1.76 5.67 0.82
C MET A 133 -2.51 4.71 1.74
N MET A 134 -2.10 4.58 3.01
CA MET A 134 -2.78 3.75 4.00
C MET A 134 -4.22 4.22 4.27
N SER A 135 -4.47 5.54 4.24
CA SER A 135 -5.84 6.07 4.33
C SER A 135 -6.73 5.67 3.14
N ARG A 136 -6.14 5.52 1.94
CA ARG A 136 -6.86 5.04 0.76
C ARG A 136 -7.13 3.55 0.85
N LEU A 137 -6.15 2.79 1.34
CA LEU A 137 -6.30 1.37 1.60
C LEU A 137 -7.41 1.08 2.61
N LYS A 138 -7.50 1.91 3.67
CA LYS A 138 -8.57 1.82 4.67
C LYS A 138 -9.96 1.93 4.03
N ALA A 139 -10.16 2.91 3.17
CA ALA A 139 -11.43 3.11 2.47
C ALA A 139 -11.76 1.90 1.57
N TYR A 140 -10.76 1.41 0.83
CA TYR A 140 -10.91 0.21 0.01
C TYR A 140 -11.37 -1.00 0.83
N TYR A 141 -10.70 -1.31 1.94
CA TYR A 141 -11.09 -2.46 2.77
C TYR A 141 -12.44 -2.29 3.47
N HIS A 142 -12.76 -1.07 3.91
CA HIS A 142 -14.08 -0.77 4.44
C HIS A 142 -15.19 -1.11 3.43
N ASP A 143 -15.00 -0.74 2.17
CA ASP A 143 -15.98 -1.02 1.11
C ASP A 143 -16.07 -2.52 0.77
N THR A 144 -15.02 -3.30 1.07
CA THR A 144 -15.05 -4.78 1.01
C THR A 144 -15.63 -5.46 2.25
N GLY A 145 -16.09 -4.70 3.24
CA GLY A 145 -16.75 -5.21 4.46
C GLY A 145 -15.81 -5.47 5.64
N ILE A 146 -14.54 -5.06 5.56
CA ILE A 146 -13.63 -5.13 6.72
C ILE A 146 -13.99 -4.03 7.73
N ALA A 147 -14.19 -4.45 8.98
CA ALA A 147 -14.50 -3.51 10.06
C ALA A 147 -13.33 -2.52 10.29
N PRO A 148 -13.60 -1.21 10.45
CA PRO A 148 -12.55 -0.19 10.61
C PRO A 148 -11.58 -0.46 11.75
N ASP A 149 -12.05 -0.99 12.87
CA ASP A 149 -11.23 -1.33 14.03
C ASP A 149 -10.24 -2.48 13.75
N THR A 150 -10.58 -3.43 12.87
CA THR A 150 -9.65 -4.47 12.37
C THR A 150 -8.50 -3.84 11.59
N PHE A 151 -8.83 -2.92 10.67
CA PHE A 151 -7.84 -2.23 9.87
C PHE A 151 -6.90 -1.40 10.77
N GLU A 152 -7.46 -0.65 11.72
CA GLU A 152 -6.68 0.13 12.68
C GLU A 152 -5.80 -0.75 13.57
N ALA A 153 -6.27 -1.93 13.99
CA ALA A 153 -5.47 -2.85 14.79
C ALA A 153 -4.21 -3.34 14.06
N VAL A 154 -4.32 -3.62 12.75
CA VAL A 154 -3.17 -3.99 11.91
C VAL A 154 -2.28 -2.78 11.64
N LEU A 155 -2.88 -1.64 11.28
CA LEU A 155 -2.14 -0.40 11.01
C LEU A 155 -1.38 0.13 12.23
N ALA A 156 -1.83 -0.15 13.46
CA ALA A 156 -1.12 0.24 14.68
C ALA A 156 0.29 -0.36 14.80
N GLN A 157 0.58 -1.47 14.12
CA GLN A 157 1.92 -2.05 14.01
C GLN A 157 2.75 -1.45 12.87
N ARG A 158 2.15 -0.53 12.09
CA ARG A 158 2.71 0.19 10.93
C ARG A 158 3.51 -0.73 9.98
N PRO A 159 2.96 -1.89 9.53
CA PRO A 159 3.69 -2.74 8.59
C PRO A 159 3.84 -2.01 7.25
N THR A 160 5.03 -2.12 6.67
CA THR A 160 5.44 -1.37 5.47
C THR A 160 5.21 -2.14 4.17
N GLN A 161 4.97 -3.44 4.25
CA GLN A 161 4.69 -4.30 3.09
C GLN A 161 3.17 -4.47 2.89
N PRO A 162 2.59 -3.98 1.78
CA PRO A 162 1.14 -4.06 1.57
C PRO A 162 0.58 -5.48 1.49
N LEU A 163 1.36 -6.43 0.95
CA LEU A 163 0.96 -7.84 0.86
C LEU A 163 0.88 -8.49 2.25
N ASP A 164 1.88 -8.25 3.11
CA ASP A 164 1.85 -8.69 4.52
C ASP A 164 0.72 -8.00 5.29
N PHE A 165 0.46 -6.71 5.03
CA PHE A 165 -0.68 -6.00 5.62
C PHE A 165 -2.01 -6.73 5.32
N ASP A 166 -2.25 -7.09 4.05
CA ASP A 166 -3.44 -7.84 3.64
C ASP A 166 -3.53 -9.21 4.35
N ALA A 167 -2.43 -9.96 4.41
CA ALA A 167 -2.37 -11.24 5.10
C ALA A 167 -2.72 -11.12 6.59
N ARG A 168 -2.17 -10.11 7.28
CA ARG A 168 -2.51 -9.81 8.69
C ARG A 168 -3.97 -9.42 8.85
N LEU A 169 -4.52 -8.64 7.93
CA LEU A 169 -5.92 -8.22 7.98
C LEU A 169 -6.88 -9.42 7.87
N LYS A 170 -6.58 -10.35 6.96
CA LYS A 170 -7.30 -11.62 6.82
C LYS A 170 -7.16 -12.48 8.07
N ALA A 171 -5.96 -12.59 8.63
CA ALA A 171 -5.70 -13.37 9.84
C ALA A 171 -6.47 -12.81 11.06
N VAL A 172 -6.44 -11.50 11.29
CA VAL A 172 -7.18 -10.85 12.39
C VAL A 172 -8.68 -11.02 12.18
N THR A 173 -9.16 -10.88 10.94
CA THR A 173 -10.58 -11.08 10.61
C THR A 173 -11.03 -12.52 10.90
N ALA A 174 -10.24 -13.52 10.50
CA ALA A 174 -10.50 -14.93 10.78
C ALA A 174 -10.47 -15.20 12.28
N PHE A 175 -9.49 -14.67 13.01
CA PHE A 175 -9.41 -14.77 14.47
C PHE A 175 -10.66 -14.21 15.15
N ARG A 176 -11.13 -13.03 14.73
CA ARG A 176 -12.33 -12.39 15.31
C ARG A 176 -13.61 -13.21 15.14
N ALA A 177 -13.68 -14.10 14.16
CA ALA A 177 -14.83 -14.97 13.94
C ALA A 177 -14.85 -16.17 14.92
N LEU A 178 -13.76 -16.41 15.67
CA LEU A 178 -13.70 -17.50 16.63
C LEU A 178 -14.46 -17.15 17.93
N PRO A 179 -15.19 -18.12 18.53
CA PRO A 179 -15.88 -17.92 19.81
C PRO A 179 -14.96 -17.44 20.94
N GLU A 180 -13.69 -17.84 20.91
CA GLU A 180 -12.69 -17.53 21.93
C GLU A 180 -12.14 -16.09 21.83
N ALA A 181 -12.35 -15.42 20.69
CA ALA A 181 -11.70 -14.15 20.37
C ALA A 181 -12.03 -13.04 21.37
N GLU A 182 -13.29 -12.95 21.80
CA GLU A 182 -13.73 -11.95 22.77
C GLU A 182 -13.03 -12.15 24.12
N SER A 183 -12.98 -13.40 24.61
CA SER A 183 -12.33 -13.74 25.87
C SER A 183 -10.83 -13.45 25.82
N LEU A 184 -10.15 -13.81 24.72
CA LEU A 184 -8.72 -13.58 24.54
C LEU A 184 -8.40 -12.08 24.43
N ALA A 185 -9.20 -11.31 23.66
CA ALA A 185 -9.04 -9.87 23.55
C ALA A 185 -9.28 -9.15 24.89
N ALA A 186 -10.28 -9.57 25.66
CA ALA A 186 -10.56 -9.03 26.98
C ALA A 186 -9.43 -9.32 27.97
N ALA A 187 -8.90 -10.55 27.97
CA ALA A 187 -7.75 -10.94 28.78
C ALA A 187 -6.52 -10.09 28.42
N ASN A 188 -6.22 -9.93 27.13
CA ASN A 188 -5.07 -9.14 26.68
C ASN A 188 -5.22 -7.65 27.06
N LYS A 189 -6.41 -7.06 26.89
CA LYS A 189 -6.71 -5.69 27.34
C LYS A 189 -6.49 -5.52 28.85
N ARG A 190 -6.90 -6.52 29.64
CA ARG A 190 -6.70 -6.51 31.10
C ARG A 190 -5.21 -6.55 31.45
N ILE A 191 -4.44 -7.42 30.81
CA ILE A 191 -2.98 -7.50 30.99
C ILE A 191 -2.34 -6.16 30.63
N GLY A 192 -2.65 -5.59 29.46
CA GLY A 192 -2.11 -4.29 29.06
C GLY A 192 -2.44 -3.16 30.04
N ASN A 193 -3.64 -3.13 30.62
CA ASN A 193 -4.02 -2.15 31.64
C ASN A 193 -3.30 -2.35 32.98
N ILE A 194 -2.96 -3.60 33.34
CA ILE A 194 -2.15 -3.91 34.52
C ILE A 194 -0.72 -3.42 34.28
N LEU A 195 -0.13 -3.76 33.13
CA LEU A 195 1.24 -3.36 32.78
C LEU A 195 1.40 -1.84 32.75
N LYS A 196 0.41 -1.10 32.23
CA LYS A 196 0.42 0.39 32.26
C LYS A 196 0.43 1.00 33.66
N LYS A 197 0.00 0.26 34.67
CA LYS A 197 -0.01 0.69 36.09
C LYS A 197 1.19 0.16 36.86
N SER A 198 2.00 -0.71 36.27
CA SER A 198 3.18 -1.26 36.90
C SER A 198 4.29 -0.22 36.88
N GLU A 199 4.91 0.02 38.04
CA GLU A 199 6.15 0.80 38.16
C GLU A 199 7.39 -0.09 38.02
N GLU A 200 7.20 -1.41 37.96
CA GLU A 200 8.29 -2.37 37.81
C GLU A 200 8.82 -2.40 36.38
N THR A 201 10.16 -2.49 36.25
CA THR A 201 10.81 -2.65 34.96
C THR A 201 10.57 -4.07 34.46
N ILE A 202 9.84 -4.21 33.34
CA ILE A 202 9.59 -5.50 32.72
C ILE A 202 10.91 -6.01 32.11
N PRO A 203 11.39 -7.20 32.50
CA PRO A 203 12.59 -7.78 31.91
C PRO A 203 12.38 -8.04 30.40
N PRO A 204 13.39 -7.80 29.55
CA PRO A 204 13.28 -8.01 28.10
C PRO A 204 13.30 -9.48 27.69
N GLN A 205 13.64 -10.39 28.61
CA GLN A 205 13.74 -11.82 28.35
C GLN A 205 12.85 -12.58 29.33
N VAL A 206 12.15 -13.59 28.81
CA VAL A 206 11.35 -14.52 29.62
C VAL A 206 12.29 -15.42 30.41
N ASP A 207 12.11 -15.47 31.72
CA ASP A 207 12.80 -16.45 32.57
C ASP A 207 12.11 -17.81 32.42
N THR A 208 12.70 -18.67 31.58
CA THR A 208 12.19 -20.01 31.28
C THR A 208 12.09 -20.92 32.52
N SER A 209 12.79 -20.60 33.61
CA SER A 209 12.70 -21.37 34.86
C SER A 209 11.37 -21.17 35.59
N LEU A 210 10.61 -20.13 35.26
CA LEU A 210 9.30 -19.82 35.84
C LEU A 210 8.13 -20.48 35.09
N LEU A 211 8.37 -21.05 33.91
CA LEU A 211 7.34 -21.70 33.08
C LEU A 211 7.01 -23.08 33.63
N GLN A 212 5.73 -23.34 33.94
CA GLN A 212 5.29 -24.56 34.59
C GLN A 212 4.59 -25.50 33.61
N GLU A 213 3.68 -24.96 32.82
CA GLU A 213 2.83 -25.72 31.91
C GLU A 213 3.56 -26.06 30.61
N GLU A 214 3.23 -27.20 30.00
CA GLU A 214 3.84 -27.59 28.72
C GLU A 214 3.50 -26.61 27.59
N ALA A 215 2.31 -26.01 27.63
CA ALA A 215 1.91 -24.97 26.69
C ALA A 215 2.76 -23.70 26.81
N GLU A 216 3.25 -23.36 28.01
CA GLU A 216 4.12 -22.21 28.23
C GLU A 216 5.54 -22.44 27.69
N LYS A 217 6.01 -23.70 27.72
CA LYS A 217 7.34 -24.10 27.25
C LYS A 217 7.41 -24.32 25.73
N ALA A 218 6.27 -24.53 25.07
CA ALA A 218 6.18 -24.90 23.65
C ALA A 218 5.94 -23.71 22.70
N LEU A 219 5.76 -22.48 23.23
CA LEU A 219 5.60 -21.22 22.49
C LEU A 219 6.95 -20.66 22.03
#